data_AF-A0A7C6NS89-F1
#
_entry.id   AF-A0A7C6NS89-F1
#
_cell.length_a   1.000
_cell.length_b   1.000
_cell.length_c   1.000
_cell.angle_alpha   90.00
_cell.angle_beta   90.00
_cell.angle_gamma   90.00
#
_symmetry.space_group_name_H-M   'P 1'
#
loop_
_entity.id
_entity.type
_entity.pdbx_description
1 polymer ?
#
loop_
_entity_poly.entity_id
_entity_poly.type
_entity_poly.pdbx_seq_one_letter_code
_entity_poly.pdbx_strand_id
1 'polypeptide(L)'
;MVRALSKQVCVKPVASEAWLYSDVADHWDELQLRAWIIEDGKEVAYQDGSVSTLLHPIDLMKKHFKQDHMPAHTVMTCGTVATIGTIRPAAQFIMELFDPRLNRSIRHQYDIDFLPEIA
;
A
#
# COMPACT_ATOMS: atom_id res chain seq x y z
N MET A 1 -0.47 -12.97 19.45
CA MET A 1 -0.81 -14.03 18.49
C MET A 1 -2.06 -13.73 17.65
N VAL A 2 -2.41 -12.45 17.39
CA VAL A 2 -3.62 -12.07 16.61
C VAL A 2 -3.29 -11.48 15.23
N ARG A 3 -2.12 -10.85 15.07
CA ARG A 3 -1.71 -10.18 13.82
C ARG A 3 -1.45 -11.11 12.63
N ALA A 4 -1.09 -12.37 12.88
CA ALA A 4 -0.79 -13.31 11.79
C ALA A 4 -2.08 -13.88 11.17
N LEU A 5 -3.05 -14.24 12.02
CA LEU A 5 -4.35 -14.75 11.57
C LEU A 5 -5.14 -13.66 10.83
N SER A 6 -5.19 -12.43 11.36
CA SER A 6 -5.89 -11.33 10.68
C SER A 6 -5.32 -11.05 9.28
N LYS A 7 -3.99 -11.15 9.10
CA LYS A 7 -3.33 -10.95 7.80
C LYS A 7 -3.53 -12.11 6.82
N GLN A 8 -3.87 -13.30 7.29
CA GLN A 8 -4.16 -14.45 6.42
C GLN A 8 -5.62 -14.49 6.00
N VAL A 9 -6.52 -14.04 6.88
CA VAL A 9 -7.97 -14.03 6.65
C VAL A 9 -8.41 -12.81 5.83
N CYS A 10 -7.76 -11.66 6.00
CA CYS A 10 -8.10 -10.47 5.21
C CYS A 10 -7.62 -10.58 3.76
N VAL A 11 -8.55 -10.25 2.86
CA VAL A 11 -8.24 -9.92 1.47
C VAL A 11 -7.17 -8.84 1.42
N LYS A 12 -6.33 -8.89 0.38
CA LYS A 12 -5.30 -7.88 0.11
C LYS A 12 -5.63 -7.22 -1.21
N PRO A 13 -6.51 -6.20 -1.21
CA PRO A 13 -6.82 -5.47 -2.42
C PRO A 13 -5.56 -4.90 -3.06
N VAL A 14 -5.48 -4.98 -4.38
CA VAL A 14 -4.40 -4.41 -5.19
C VAL A 14 -5.04 -3.64 -6.33
N ALA A 15 -4.36 -2.58 -6.77
CA ALA A 15 -4.80 -1.83 -7.94
C ALA A 15 -4.81 -2.74 -9.19
N SER A 16 -5.65 -2.39 -10.16
CA SER A 16 -5.68 -3.04 -11.48
C SER A 16 -4.50 -2.65 -12.39
N GLU A 17 -3.67 -1.70 -11.93
CA GLU A 17 -2.54 -1.15 -12.66
C GLU A 17 -1.24 -1.41 -11.91
N ALA A 18 -0.17 -1.58 -12.68
CA ALA A 18 1.19 -1.73 -12.17
C ALA A 18 2.17 -1.01 -13.10
N TRP A 19 3.21 -0.42 -12.51
CA TRP A 19 4.35 0.11 -13.25
C TRP A 19 5.48 -0.89 -13.29
N LEU A 20 6.30 -0.82 -14.34
CA LEU A 20 7.58 -1.49 -14.32
C LEU A 20 8.47 -0.82 -13.26
N TYR A 21 9.16 -1.62 -12.45
CA TYR A 21 10.09 -1.09 -11.46
C TYR A 21 11.18 -0.22 -12.10
N SER A 22 11.66 -0.58 -13.30
CA SER A 22 12.65 0.17 -14.05
C SER A 22 12.23 1.62 -14.35
N ASP A 23 10.93 1.89 -14.45
CA ASP A 23 10.43 3.23 -14.76
C ASP A 23 10.55 4.19 -13.57
N VAL A 24 10.74 3.66 -12.35
CA VAL A 24 10.77 4.41 -11.10
C VAL A 24 12.01 4.15 -10.26
N ALA A 25 12.87 3.21 -10.65
CA ALA A 25 14.02 2.77 -9.86
C ALA A 25 14.97 3.92 -9.49
N ASP A 26 15.20 4.87 -10.41
CA ASP A 26 16.12 6.00 -10.22
C ASP A 26 15.55 7.10 -9.31
N HIS A 27 14.25 7.09 -9.02
CA HIS A 27 13.56 8.09 -8.21
C HIS A 27 12.56 7.48 -7.23
N TRP A 28 12.82 6.24 -6.81
CA TRP A 28 11.92 5.48 -5.93
C TRP A 28 11.54 6.26 -4.68
N ASP A 29 12.53 6.87 -4.02
CA ASP A 29 12.36 7.60 -2.77
C ASP A 29 11.53 8.89 -2.92
N GLU A 30 11.32 9.37 -4.14
CA GLU A 30 10.47 10.53 -4.41
C GLU A 30 8.97 10.19 -4.47
N LEU A 31 8.62 8.90 -4.66
CA LEU A 31 7.23 8.47 -4.78
C LEU A 31 6.46 8.71 -3.47
N GLN A 32 5.20 9.11 -3.61
CA GLN A 32 4.30 9.39 -2.50
C GLN A 32 3.23 8.30 -2.40
N LEU A 33 3.09 7.70 -1.22
CA LEU A 33 2.00 6.79 -0.91
C LEU A 33 0.95 7.54 -0.08
N ARG A 34 -0.26 7.60 -0.61
CA ARG A 34 -1.38 8.31 -0.01
C ARG A 34 -2.59 7.40 0.11
N ALA A 35 -3.40 7.67 1.11
CA ALA A 35 -4.70 7.05 1.23
C ALA A 35 -5.69 8.00 1.86
N TRP A 36 -6.95 7.79 1.53
CA TRP A 36 -8.08 8.49 2.10
C TRP A 36 -9.17 7.50 2.50
N ILE A 37 -9.96 7.92 3.47
CA ILE A 37 -11.18 7.24 3.89
C ILE A 37 -12.35 8.20 3.74
N ILE A 38 -13.56 7.64 3.62
CA ILE A 38 -14.78 8.44 3.68
C ILE A 38 -15.27 8.49 5.14
N GLU A 39 -15.29 9.69 5.71
CA GLU A 39 -15.88 10.00 7.02
C GLU A 39 -16.98 11.06 6.82
N ASP A 40 -18.19 10.82 7.33
CA ASP A 40 -19.35 11.72 7.20
C ASP A 40 -19.61 12.19 5.75
N GLY A 41 -19.38 11.29 4.77
CA GLY A 41 -19.55 11.57 3.35
C GLY A 41 -18.45 12.43 2.72
N LYS A 42 -17.32 12.63 3.41
CA LYS A 42 -16.17 13.42 2.93
C LYS A 42 -14.90 12.59 2.89
N GLU A 43 -14.08 12.84 1.87
CA GLU A 43 -12.74 12.24 1.76
C GLU A 43 -11.80 12.90 2.79
N VAL A 44 -11.25 12.10 3.69
CA VAL A 44 -10.34 12.51 4.75
C VAL A 44 -9.01 11.79 4.55
N ALA A 45 -7.91 12.54 4.59
CA ALA A 45 -6.57 11.99 4.47
C ALA A 45 -6.31 10.99 5.62
N TYR A 46 -5.93 9.77 5.23
CA TYR A 46 -5.67 8.65 6.14
C TYR A 46 -4.19 8.31 6.17
N GLN A 47 -3.50 8.42 5.04
CA GLN A 47 -2.06 8.27 4.91
C GLN A 47 -1.55 9.31 3.91
N ASP A 48 -0.39 9.88 4.18
CA ASP A 48 0.33 10.75 3.25
C ASP A 48 1.81 10.73 3.63
N GLY A 49 2.64 10.09 2.79
CA GLY A 49 4.06 10.03 3.06
C GLY A 49 4.87 9.44 1.91
N SER A 50 6.16 9.79 1.89
CA SER A 50 7.11 9.23 0.94
C SER A 50 7.40 7.76 1.22
N VAL A 51 7.54 6.97 0.16
CA VAL A 51 7.96 5.56 0.25
C VAL A 51 9.41 5.40 0.74
N SER A 52 10.22 6.47 0.75
CA SER A 52 11.57 6.49 1.35
C SER A 52 11.58 6.14 2.84
N THR A 53 10.43 6.26 3.52
CA THR A 53 10.27 5.83 4.92
C THR A 53 10.21 4.31 5.07
N LEU A 54 10.08 3.58 3.96
CA LEU A 54 10.02 2.12 3.89
C LEU A 54 11.39 1.55 3.52
N LEU A 55 11.59 0.26 3.79
CA LEU A 55 12.80 -0.42 3.31
C LEU A 55 12.75 -0.50 1.78
N HIS A 56 13.85 -0.13 1.13
CA HIS A 56 13.95 -0.13 -0.32
C HIS A 56 13.66 -1.54 -0.89
N PRO A 57 12.91 -1.67 -2.00
CA PRO A 57 12.46 -2.96 -2.53
C PRO A 57 13.62 -3.90 -2.86
N ILE A 58 14.72 -3.37 -3.40
CA ILE A 58 15.95 -4.16 -3.66
C ILE A 58 16.53 -4.74 -2.36
N ASP A 59 16.52 -3.98 -1.28
CA ASP A 59 17.06 -4.45 0.01
C ASP A 59 16.14 -5.51 0.63
N LEU A 60 14.82 -5.38 0.47
CA LEU A 60 13.86 -6.40 0.85
C LEU A 60 14.08 -7.71 0.07
N MET A 61 14.28 -7.62 -1.26
CA MET A 61 14.58 -8.78 -2.11
C MET A 61 15.87 -9.46 -1.69
N LYS A 62 16.96 -8.70 -1.52
CA LYS A 62 18.25 -9.23 -1.08
C LYS A 62 18.14 -9.90 0.29
N LYS A 63 17.37 -9.30 1.22
CA LYS A 63 17.18 -9.85 2.56
C LYS A 63 16.42 -11.18 2.52
N HIS A 64 15.36 -11.27 1.74
CA HIS A 64 14.46 -12.42 1.73
C HIS A 64 14.90 -13.53 0.76
N PHE A 65 15.20 -13.19 -0.49
CA PHE A 65 15.53 -14.15 -1.54
C PHE A 65 17.03 -14.34 -1.76
N LYS A 66 17.89 -13.52 -1.13
CA LYS A 66 19.37 -13.55 -1.33
C LYS A 66 19.80 -13.19 -2.76
N GLN A 67 18.95 -12.45 -3.47
CA GLN A 67 19.15 -11.97 -4.84
C GLN A 67 18.45 -10.61 -5.02
N ASP A 68 18.73 -9.93 -6.11
CA ASP A 68 18.23 -8.58 -6.43
C ASP A 68 16.97 -8.58 -7.31
N HIS A 69 16.38 -9.75 -7.55
CA HIS A 69 15.15 -9.90 -8.35
C HIS A 69 14.14 -10.83 -7.67
N MET A 70 12.86 -10.63 -7.96
CA MET A 70 11.78 -11.50 -7.50
C MET A 70 11.76 -12.80 -8.32
N PRO A 71 11.59 -13.97 -7.69
CA PRO A 71 11.22 -15.19 -8.40
C PRO A 71 9.90 -15.00 -9.16
N ALA A 72 9.71 -15.75 -10.25
CA ALA A 72 8.45 -15.74 -11.00
C ALA A 72 7.25 -16.06 -10.09
N HIS A 73 6.08 -15.50 -10.42
CA HIS A 73 4.82 -15.72 -9.70
C HIS A 73 4.85 -15.33 -8.22
N THR A 74 5.72 -14.38 -7.84
CA THR A 74 5.88 -13.94 -6.46
C THR A 74 5.50 -12.47 -6.30
N VAL A 75 4.81 -12.16 -5.20
CA VAL A 75 4.49 -10.78 -4.78
C VAL A 75 5.14 -10.50 -3.43
N MET A 76 5.72 -9.32 -3.29
CA MET A 76 6.30 -8.83 -2.05
C MET A 76 5.63 -7.51 -1.66
N THR A 77 5.07 -7.44 -0.46
CA THR A 77 4.57 -6.17 0.11
C THR A 77 5.72 -5.43 0.78
N CYS A 78 5.91 -4.15 0.44
CA CYS A 78 7.07 -3.36 0.87
C CYS A 78 6.84 -2.55 2.16
N GLY A 79 5.72 -2.80 2.85
CA GLY A 79 5.33 -2.05 4.05
C GLY A 79 4.25 -1.02 3.76
N THR A 80 4.06 -0.09 4.71
CA THR A 80 3.05 0.97 4.63
C THR A 80 3.57 2.20 5.36
N VAL A 81 3.19 3.39 4.88
CA VAL A 81 3.51 4.65 5.56
C VAL A 81 2.62 4.81 6.80
N ALA A 82 3.00 5.71 7.72
CA ALA A 82 2.24 5.90 8.95
C ALA A 82 0.81 6.42 8.67
N THR A 83 -0.17 5.90 9.40
CA THR A 83 -1.53 6.43 9.41
C THR A 83 -1.55 7.78 10.13
N ILE A 84 -2.34 8.71 9.59
CA ILE A 84 -2.61 10.00 10.20
C ILE A 84 -3.60 9.81 11.35
N GLY A 85 -3.13 10.03 12.57
CA GLY A 85 -3.92 9.84 13.79
C GLY A 85 -4.05 8.35 14.17
N THR A 86 -5.24 7.96 14.61
CA THR A 86 -5.54 6.57 14.99
C THR A 86 -6.01 5.74 13.81
N ILE A 87 -5.89 4.41 13.91
CA ILE A 87 -6.50 3.49 12.94
C ILE A 87 -8.02 3.54 13.11
N ARG A 88 -8.74 3.74 12.00
CA ARG A 88 -10.20 3.92 12.01
C ARG A 88 -10.83 3.04 10.92
N PRO A 89 -11.92 2.31 11.22
CA PRO A 89 -12.69 1.63 10.19
C PRO A 89 -13.40 2.66 9.30
N ALA A 90 -13.51 2.36 8.01
CA ALA A 90 -14.23 3.20 7.05
C ALA A 90 -14.95 2.31 6.02
N ALA A 91 -16.09 2.76 5.53
CA ALA A 91 -16.87 2.02 4.54
C ALA A 91 -16.25 2.06 3.13
N GLN A 92 -15.31 2.99 2.89
CA GLN A 92 -14.60 3.11 1.63
C GLN A 92 -13.16 3.51 1.89
N PHE A 93 -12.25 2.89 1.15
CA PHE A 93 -10.82 3.16 1.19
C PHE A 93 -10.32 3.50 -0.19
N ILE A 94 -9.59 4.60 -0.29
CA ILE A 94 -8.99 5.10 -1.52
C ILE A 94 -7.48 5.13 -1.30
N MET A 95 -6.71 4.64 -2.26
CA MET A 95 -5.25 4.62 -2.21
C MET A 95 -4.63 5.15 -3.50
N GLU A 96 -3.48 5.80 -3.35
CA GLU A 96 -2.70 6.36 -4.45
C GLU A 96 -1.21 6.12 -4.23
N LEU A 97 -0.53 5.63 -5.28
CA LEU A 97 0.91 5.77 -5.44
C LEU A 97 1.15 6.85 -6.50
N PHE A 98 1.71 7.99 -6.09
CA PHE A 98 1.95 9.14 -6.93
C PHE A 98 3.44 9.30 -7.25
N ASP A 99 3.74 9.46 -8.53
CA ASP A 99 5.06 9.80 -9.05
C ASP A 99 5.10 11.29 -9.39
N PRO A 100 5.74 12.13 -8.57
CA PRO A 100 5.81 13.57 -8.82
C PRO A 100 6.71 13.93 -10.01
N ARG A 101 7.66 13.06 -10.38
CA ARG A 101 8.63 13.32 -11.44
C ARG A 101 8.00 13.13 -12.82
N LEU A 102 7.18 12.10 -12.97
CA LEU A 102 6.42 11.81 -14.20
C LEU A 102 4.99 12.35 -14.17
N ASN A 103 4.56 12.91 -13.05
CA ASN A 103 3.22 13.44 -12.81
C ASN A 103 2.10 12.44 -13.18
N ARG A 104 2.20 11.23 -12.62
CA ARG A 104 1.24 10.13 -12.85
C ARG A 104 0.93 9.41 -11.53
N SER A 105 -0.24 8.79 -11.45
CA SER A 105 -0.69 8.04 -10.28
C SER A 105 -1.18 6.65 -10.65
N ILE A 106 -0.94 5.67 -9.79
CA ILE A 106 -1.81 4.49 -9.67
C ILE A 106 -2.81 4.83 -8.58
N ARG A 107 -4.10 4.92 -8.91
CA ARG A 107 -5.19 5.15 -7.94
C ARG A 107 -6.13 3.96 -7.93
N HIS A 108 -6.55 3.54 -6.74
CA HIS A 108 -7.51 2.46 -6.59
C HIS A 108 -8.43 2.76 -5.41
N GLN A 109 -9.66 2.26 -5.48
CA GLN A 109 -10.63 2.39 -4.41
C GLN A 109 -11.45 1.11 -4.29
N TYR A 110 -11.88 0.81 -3.08
CA TYR A 110 -12.81 -0.28 -2.81
C TYR A 110 -13.72 0.06 -1.64
N ASP A 111 -14.92 -0.50 -1.70
CA ASP A 111 -15.90 -0.45 -0.62
C ASP A 111 -15.66 -1.62 0.35
N ILE A 112 -16.00 -1.40 1.61
CA ILE A 112 -15.81 -2.35 2.69
C ILE A 112 -17.19 -2.71 3.25
N ASP A 113 -17.59 -3.96 3.01
CA ASP A 113 -18.76 -4.55 3.65
C ASP A 113 -18.35 -5.10 5.03
N PHE A 114 -18.86 -4.48 6.09
CA PHE A 114 -18.62 -4.93 7.45
C PHE A 114 -19.41 -6.22 7.72
N LEU A 115 -18.68 -7.31 7.91
CA LEU A 115 -19.27 -8.59 8.31
C LEU A 115 -19.69 -8.53 9.80
N PRO A 116 -20.80 -9.20 10.17
CA PRO A 116 -21.21 -9.27 11.57
C PRO A 116 -20.16 -10.02 12.40
N GLU A 117 -19.93 -9.57 13.64
CA GLU A 117 -19.17 -10.35 14.61
C GLU A 117 -19.99 -11.60 14.99
N ILE A 118 -19.46 -12.78 14.67
CA ILE A 118 -20.03 -14.06 15.12
C ILE A 118 -19.27 -14.46 16.39
N ALA A 119 -19.97 -14.41 17.52
CA ALA A 119 -19.46 -14.83 18.83
C ALA A 119 -19.44 -16.36 18.98
#